data_AF-A0AA46Q6Z9-F1
#
_entry.id   AF-A0AA46Q6Z9-F1
#
_cell.length_a   1.000
_cell.length_b   1.000
_cell.length_c   1.000
_cell.angle_alpha   90.00
_cell.angle_beta   90.00
_cell.angle_gamma   90.00
#
_symmetry.space_group_name_H-M   'P 1'
#
loop_
_entity.id
_entity.type
_entity.pdbx_description
1 polymer ?
#
loop_
_entity_poly.entity_id
_entity_poly.type
_entity_poly.pdbx_seq_one_letter_code
_entity_poly.pdbx_strand_id
1 'polypeptide(L)'
;FARFNSAFEGFAALGKQIKAYYNGTSKAAGYQKLQSVEDIISRFAPASENNTQAYINKLSKMLGVGRGDSLNIQDPQVLATLMNGITQIENGKNPYAPEMVLKAAQSAVGAGGSNSSVFNINVQGGGDPRNGASYR
;
A
#
# COMPACT_ATOMS: atom_id res chain seq x y z
N PHE A 1 -20.58 -1.81 -11.54
CA PHE A 1 -19.64 -1.50 -10.44
C PHE A 1 -18.99 -2.80 -10.00
N ALA A 2 -17.69 -2.98 -10.27
CA ALA A 2 -16.97 -4.17 -9.82
C ALA A 2 -16.95 -4.15 -8.28
N ARG A 3 -17.79 -4.98 -7.66
CA ARG A 3 -17.75 -5.22 -6.22
C ARG A 3 -16.51 -6.05 -5.96
N PHE A 4 -15.56 -5.40 -5.28
CA PHE A 4 -14.32 -5.91 -4.71
C PHE A 4 -14.31 -7.43 -4.46
N ASN A 5 -13.45 -8.16 -5.16
CA ASN A 5 -12.62 -9.13 -4.45
C ASN A 5 -11.56 -8.28 -3.73
N SER A 6 -11.89 -8.02 -2.46
CA SER A 6 -11.40 -7.03 -1.47
C SER A 6 -10.44 -5.91 -1.93
N ALA A 7 -10.74 -4.65 -1.56
CA ALA A 7 -9.82 -3.51 -1.74
C ALA A 7 -8.38 -3.79 -1.23
N PHE A 8 -8.28 -4.68 -0.23
CA PHE A 8 -7.02 -5.22 0.27
C PHE A 8 -6.17 -5.92 -0.81
N GLU A 9 -6.77 -6.75 -1.67
CA GLU A 9 -6.06 -7.39 -2.79
C GLU A 9 -5.56 -6.35 -3.79
N GLY A 10 -6.37 -5.34 -4.09
CA GLY A 10 -5.97 -4.21 -4.95
C GLY A 10 -4.76 -3.47 -4.38
N PHE A 11 -4.78 -3.16 -3.09
CA PHE A 11 -3.64 -2.55 -2.41
C PHE A 11 -2.42 -3.49 -2.34
N ALA A 12 -2.60 -4.78 -2.09
CA ALA A 12 -1.49 -5.73 -2.07
C ALA A 12 -0.83 -5.86 -3.46
N ALA A 13 -1.64 -5.84 -4.54
CA ALA A 13 -1.15 -5.81 -5.91
C ALA A 13 -0.41 -4.49 -6.22
N LEU A 14 -0.96 -3.34 -5.78
CA LEU A 14 -0.31 -2.05 -5.91
C LEU A 14 1.05 -2.01 -5.19
N GLY A 15 1.11 -2.54 -3.97
CA GLY A 15 2.36 -2.67 -3.22
C GLY A 15 3.41 -3.50 -3.98
N LYS A 16 3.01 -4.63 -4.56
CA LYS A 16 3.90 -5.45 -5.41
C LYS A 16 4.38 -4.70 -6.65
N GLN A 17 3.51 -3.91 -7.28
CA GLN A 17 3.86 -3.09 -8.45
C GLN A 17 4.88 -2.01 -8.10
N ILE A 18 4.68 -1.30 -6.98
CA ILE A 18 5.66 -0.31 -6.47
C ILE A 18 7.01 -1.00 -6.21
N LYS A 19 7.01 -2.19 -5.60
CA LYS A 19 8.24 -2.96 -5.39
C LYS A 19 8.92 -3.35 -6.72
N ALA A 20 8.15 -3.73 -7.73
CA ALA A 20 8.69 -4.05 -9.06
C ALA A 20 9.28 -2.82 -9.77
N TYR A 21 8.71 -1.63 -9.56
CA TYR A 21 9.26 -0.36 -10.04
C TYR A 21 10.56 -0.02 -9.32
N TYR A 22 10.57 -0.12 -8.00
CA TYR A 22 11.77 0.11 -7.19
C TYR A 22 12.93 -0.80 -7.59
N ASN A 23 12.64 -2.08 -7.83
CA ASN A 23 13.65 -3.07 -8.22
C ASN A 23 14.04 -3.02 -9.71
N GLY A 24 13.35 -2.22 -10.54
CA GLY A 24 13.58 -2.19 -11.98
C GLY A 24 13.20 -3.48 -12.70
N THR A 25 12.33 -4.30 -12.12
CA THR A 25 11.88 -5.57 -12.74
C THR A 25 10.62 -5.38 -13.58
N SER A 26 9.97 -4.23 -13.48
CA SER A 26 8.76 -3.97 -14.24
C SER A 26 9.05 -3.47 -15.65
N LYS A 27 8.50 -4.18 -16.64
CA LYS A 27 8.43 -3.72 -18.03
C LYS A 27 7.72 -2.38 -18.17
N ALA A 28 6.72 -2.12 -17.33
CA ALA A 28 6.01 -0.84 -17.36
C ALA A 28 6.94 0.32 -16.99
N ALA A 29 7.90 0.14 -16.07
CA ALA A 29 8.92 1.14 -15.79
C ALA A 29 10.10 1.10 -16.78
N GLY A 30 9.99 0.38 -17.90
CA GLY A 30 11.10 0.21 -18.84
C GLY A 30 12.31 -0.51 -18.23
N TYR A 31 12.10 -1.32 -17.19
CA TYR A 31 13.15 -1.95 -16.39
C TYR A 31 14.09 -0.95 -15.67
N GLN A 32 13.67 0.31 -15.52
CA GLN A 32 14.38 1.31 -14.74
C GLN A 32 14.01 1.21 -13.26
N LYS A 33 14.99 1.45 -12.38
CA LYS A 33 14.76 1.53 -10.94
C LYS A 33 14.15 2.89 -10.61
N LEU A 34 12.96 2.87 -10.02
CA LEU A 34 12.26 4.06 -9.55
C LEU A 34 12.29 4.08 -8.02
N GLN A 35 13.27 4.78 -7.45
CA GLN A 35 13.60 4.62 -6.04
C GLN A 35 13.15 5.79 -5.16
N SER A 36 12.76 6.91 -5.77
CA SER A 36 12.32 8.10 -5.07
C SER A 36 10.81 8.32 -5.12
N VAL A 37 10.30 9.25 -4.30
CA VAL A 37 8.88 9.67 -4.35
C VAL A 37 8.56 10.21 -5.74
N GLU A 38 9.44 11.05 -6.28
CA GLU A 38 9.28 11.67 -7.59
C GLU A 38 9.24 10.63 -8.71
N ASP A 39 10.16 9.67 -8.74
CA ASP A 39 10.21 8.63 -9.78
C ASP A 39 8.94 7.77 -9.78
N ILE A 40 8.56 7.30 -8.59
CA ILE A 40 7.42 6.40 -8.43
C ILE A 40 6.14 7.14 -8.81
N ILE A 41 5.88 8.32 -8.24
CA ILE A 41 4.63 9.04 -8.47
C ILE A 41 4.53 9.57 -9.90
N SER A 42 5.63 10.04 -10.50
CA SER A 42 5.63 10.49 -11.89
C SER A 42 5.31 9.35 -12.87
N ARG A 43 5.64 8.11 -12.52
CA ARG A 43 5.26 6.92 -13.31
C ARG A 43 3.77 6.61 -13.25
N PHE A 44 3.13 6.84 -12.10
CA PHE A 44 1.68 6.63 -11.95
C PHE A 44 0.86 7.81 -12.48
N ALA A 45 1.39 9.03 -12.42
CA ALA A 45 0.68 10.24 -12.79
C ALA A 45 1.61 11.23 -13.51
N PRO A 46 1.85 11.05 -14.82
CA PRO A 46 2.66 11.99 -15.60
C PRO A 46 2.03 13.39 -15.59
N ALA A 47 2.89 14.41 -15.69
CA ALA A 47 2.57 15.81 -15.38
C ALA A 47 1.57 16.53 -16.32
N SER A 48 0.74 15.82 -17.08
CA SER A 48 0.02 16.44 -18.20
C SER A 48 -1.04 17.47 -17.78
N GLU A 49 -1.79 17.27 -16.68
CA GLU A 49 -2.82 18.23 -16.24
C GLU A 49 -3.14 18.18 -14.72
N ASN A 50 -2.44 17.38 -13.92
CA ASN A 50 -2.74 17.19 -12.49
C ASN A 50 -1.63 17.66 -11.56
N ASN A 51 -2.00 17.95 -10.31
CA ASN A 51 -1.14 18.37 -9.21
C ASN A 51 -0.12 17.31 -8.75
N THR A 52 0.49 16.55 -9.67
CA THR A 52 1.54 15.54 -9.41
C THR A 52 2.61 16.11 -8.49
N GLN A 53 3.06 17.34 -8.73
CA GLN A 53 4.03 18.02 -7.88
C GLN A 53 3.54 18.24 -6.44
N ALA A 54 2.26 18.56 -6.25
CA ALA A 54 1.69 18.75 -4.92
C ALA A 54 1.65 17.42 -4.15
N TYR A 55 1.35 16.31 -4.83
CA TYR A 55 1.38 14.98 -4.23
C TYR A 55 2.80 14.53 -3.89
N ILE A 56 3.77 14.75 -4.79
CA ILE A 56 5.19 14.48 -4.51
C ILE A 56 5.62 15.25 -3.25
N ASN A 57 5.32 16.55 -3.18
CA ASN A 57 5.66 17.38 -2.02
C ASN A 57 4.96 16.91 -0.74
N LYS A 58 3.66 16.57 -0.82
CA LYS A 58 2.88 16.07 0.31
C LYS A 58 3.45 14.76 0.86
N LEU A 59 3.72 13.79 -0.01
CA LEU A 59 4.27 12.49 0.38
C LEU A 59 5.69 12.61 0.91
N SER A 60 6.54 13.41 0.26
CA SER A 60 7.89 13.71 0.75
C SER A 60 7.86 14.27 2.17
N LYS A 61 6.95 15.21 2.44
CA LYS A 61 6.75 15.78 3.78
C LYS A 61 6.22 14.74 4.79
N MET A 62 5.29 13.88 4.39
CA MET A 62 4.77 12.81 5.26
C MET A 62 5.84 11.79 5.64
N LEU A 63 6.76 11.50 4.71
CA LEU A 63 7.84 10.54 4.90
C LEU A 63 9.09 11.15 5.55
N GLY A 64 9.19 12.48 5.60
CA GLY A 64 10.37 13.18 6.11
C GLY A 64 11.60 13.03 5.20
N VAL A 65 11.39 12.82 3.90
CA VAL A 65 12.45 12.61 2.91
C VAL A 65 12.39 13.66 1.81
N GLY A 66 13.50 13.90 1.12
CA GLY A 66 13.53 14.67 -0.11
C GLY A 66 12.81 13.96 -1.26
N ARG A 67 12.33 14.72 -2.23
CA ARG A 67 11.56 14.18 -3.39
C ARG A 67 12.35 13.16 -4.22
N GLY A 68 13.67 13.34 -4.29
CA GLY A 68 14.62 12.48 -5.02
C GLY A 68 15.36 11.49 -4.10
N ASP A 69 15.06 11.47 -2.80
CA ASP A 69 15.74 10.58 -1.88
C ASP A 69 15.27 9.13 -2.07
N SER A 70 16.20 8.18 -1.95
CA SER A 70 15.86 6.76 -2.05
C SER A 70 14.97 6.35 -0.87
N LEU A 71 13.86 5.71 -1.18
CA LEU A 71 12.88 5.23 -0.21
C LEU A 71 13.22 3.83 0.30
N ASN A 72 12.87 3.55 1.57
CA ASN A 72 12.88 2.19 2.08
C ASN A 72 11.51 1.51 1.86
N ILE A 73 11.30 0.94 0.68
CA ILE A 73 10.04 0.22 0.35
C ILE A 73 9.85 -1.11 1.11
N GLN A 74 10.85 -1.55 1.89
CA GLN A 74 10.70 -2.68 2.82
C GLN A 74 10.06 -2.24 4.13
N ASP A 75 9.98 -0.93 4.40
CA ASP A 75 9.16 -0.40 5.47
C ASP A 75 7.69 -0.36 5.02
N PRO A 76 6.79 -1.12 5.66
CA PRO A 76 5.36 -1.08 5.34
C PRO A 76 4.73 0.31 5.49
N GLN A 77 5.25 1.19 6.36
CA GLN A 77 4.76 2.56 6.52
C GLN A 77 5.08 3.41 5.29
N VAL A 78 6.31 3.28 4.76
CA VAL A 78 6.72 3.95 3.52
C VAL A 78 5.86 3.47 2.36
N LEU A 79 5.70 2.15 2.23
CA LEU A 79 4.91 1.55 1.16
C LEU A 79 3.42 1.94 1.26
N ALA A 80 2.84 1.89 2.45
CA ALA A 80 1.45 2.29 2.68
C ALA A 80 1.22 3.77 2.37
N THR A 81 2.16 4.64 2.72
CA THR A 81 2.09 6.09 2.43
C THR A 81 2.08 6.34 0.92
N LEU A 82 2.94 5.65 0.16
CA LEU A 82 2.92 5.71 -1.30
C LEU A 82 1.60 5.20 -1.89
N MET A 83 1.12 4.04 -1.43
CA MET A 83 -0.14 3.45 -1.87
C MET A 83 -1.32 4.39 -1.63
N ASN A 84 -1.38 5.01 -0.45
CA ASN A 84 -2.38 6.03 -0.13
C ASN A 84 -2.33 7.22 -1.10
N GLY A 85 -1.13 7.71 -1.43
CA GLY A 85 -0.96 8.82 -2.35
C GLY A 85 -1.43 8.49 -3.77
N ILE A 86 -1.09 7.31 -4.28
CA ILE A 86 -1.50 6.85 -5.61
C ILE A 86 -3.03 6.71 -5.68
N THR A 87 -3.67 6.10 -4.68
CA THR A 87 -5.14 6.00 -4.64
C THR A 87 -5.83 7.35 -4.57
N GLN A 88 -5.24 8.35 -3.88
CA GLN A 88 -5.76 9.72 -3.88
C GLN A 88 -5.68 10.37 -5.26
N ILE A 89 -4.64 10.08 -6.03
CA ILE A 89 -4.51 10.59 -7.41
C ILE A 89 -5.56 9.93 -8.31
N GLU A 90 -5.76 8.61 -8.21
CA GLU A 90 -6.71 7.87 -9.06
C GLU A 90 -8.17 8.25 -8.80
N ASN A 91 -8.54 8.44 -7.53
CA ASN A 91 -9.95 8.59 -7.12
C ASN A 91 -10.28 10.00 -6.60
N GLY A 92 -9.31 10.93 -6.58
CA GLY A 92 -9.41 12.26 -5.95
C GLY A 92 -9.46 12.24 -4.41
N LYS A 93 -9.78 11.09 -3.82
CA LYS A 93 -9.79 10.83 -2.37
C LYS A 93 -9.43 9.38 -2.10
N ASN A 94 -8.94 9.10 -0.91
CA ASN A 94 -8.81 7.73 -0.43
C ASN A 94 -9.95 7.45 0.57
N PRO A 95 -10.97 6.64 0.22
CA PRO A 95 -12.06 6.27 1.12
C PRO A 95 -11.70 5.12 2.08
N TYR A 96 -10.47 4.59 1.99
CA TYR A 96 -10.05 3.40 2.74
C TYR A 96 -9.36 3.77 4.05
N ALA A 97 -9.60 2.93 5.07
CA ALA A 97 -8.99 3.09 6.38
C ALA A 97 -7.45 2.93 6.30
N PRO A 98 -6.67 3.81 6.95
CA PRO A 98 -5.20 3.73 6.95
C PRO A 98 -4.68 2.37 7.42
N GLU A 99 -5.34 1.72 8.40
CA GLU A 99 -4.91 0.41 8.90
C GLU A 99 -5.03 -0.68 7.82
N MET A 100 -6.02 -0.60 6.93
CA MET A 100 -6.19 -1.60 5.86
C MET A 100 -5.08 -1.46 4.82
N VAL A 101 -4.74 -0.23 4.45
CA VAL A 101 -3.65 0.04 3.50
C VAL A 101 -2.31 -0.39 4.09
N LEU A 102 -2.09 -0.13 5.39
CA LEU A 102 -0.91 -0.61 6.10
C LEU A 102 -0.83 -2.13 6.12
N LYS A 103 -1.93 -2.82 6.42
CA LYS A 103 -1.97 -4.29 6.42
C LYS A 103 -1.65 -4.86 5.02
N ALA A 104 -2.17 -4.24 3.97
CA ALA A 104 -1.88 -4.64 2.60
C ALA A 104 -0.40 -4.41 2.24
N ALA A 105 0.18 -3.29 2.69
CA ALA A 105 1.61 -3.01 2.54
C ALA A 105 2.47 -4.04 3.27
N GLN A 106 2.10 -4.43 4.51
CA GLN A 106 2.78 -5.49 5.26
C GLN A 106 2.75 -6.82 4.51
N SER A 107 1.60 -7.19 3.92
CA SER A 107 1.50 -8.40 3.10
C SER A 107 2.37 -8.32 1.84
N ALA A 108 2.50 -7.15 1.21
CA ALA A 108 3.36 -6.96 0.05
C ALA A 108 4.87 -6.99 0.41
N VAL A 109 5.25 -6.49 1.59
CA VAL A 109 6.62 -6.56 2.12
C VAL A 109 6.98 -7.99 2.53
N GLY A 110 6.12 -8.63 3.35
CA GLY A 110 6.34 -9.93 3.96
C GLY A 110 6.22 -11.13 3.01
N ALA A 111 5.70 -10.96 1.79
CA ALA A 111 5.63 -12.02 0.77
C ALA A 111 7.00 -12.52 0.24
N GLY A 112 8.12 -12.12 0.88
CA GLY A 112 9.45 -12.73 0.72
C GLY A 112 9.67 -14.01 1.54
N GLY A 113 8.69 -14.47 2.32
CA GLY A 113 8.74 -15.75 3.03
C GLY A 113 7.35 -16.27 3.41
N SER A 114 6.99 -17.43 2.88
CA SER A 114 6.00 -18.41 3.38
C SER A 114 4.86 -17.91 4.28
N ASN A 115 3.66 -17.66 3.71
CA ASN A 115 2.48 -18.52 3.90
C ASN A 115 1.22 -17.85 3.32
N SER A 116 0.70 -18.46 2.26
CA SER A 116 -0.73 -18.48 2.01
C SER A 116 -1.39 -19.25 3.15
N SER A 117 -1.86 -18.58 4.22
CA SER A 117 -2.82 -19.16 5.16
C SER A 117 -3.36 -18.10 6.13
N VAL A 118 -4.70 -18.07 6.22
CA VAL A 118 -5.52 -17.57 7.34
C VAL A 118 -5.92 -16.08 7.31
N PHE A 119 -7.01 -15.78 6.60
CA PHE A 119 -7.92 -14.68 6.96
C PHE A 119 -8.66 -15.04 8.27
N ASN A 120 -7.97 -15.00 9.41
CA ASN A 120 -8.64 -14.96 10.72
C ASN A 120 -8.49 -13.53 11.24
N ILE A 121 -9.41 -12.66 10.83
CA ILE A 121 -9.61 -11.38 11.51
C ILE A 121 -10.29 -11.72 12.83
N ASN A 122 -9.53 -11.93 13.89
CA ASN A 122 -10.08 -11.99 15.24
C ASN A 122 -10.40 -10.55 15.66
N VAL A 123 -11.60 -10.08 15.31
CA VAL A 123 -12.15 -8.83 15.85
C VAL A 123 -12.41 -9.08 17.32
N GLN A 124 -11.54 -8.55 18.19
CA GLN A 124 -11.73 -8.63 19.63
C GLN A 124 -12.85 -7.67 20.04
N GLY A 125 -14.09 -8.11 19.85
CA GLY A 125 -15.29 -7.49 20.39
C GLY A 125 -15.56 -8.06 21.78
N GLY A 126 -15.55 -7.20 22.79
CA GLY A 126 -15.73 -7.56 24.19
C GLY A 126 -17.09 -8.19 24.49
N GLY A 127 -17.08 -9.15 25.41
CA GLY A 127 -18.24 -9.79 26.03
C GLY A 127 -17.78 -10.91 26.96
N ASP A 128 -17.95 -10.69 28.27
CA ASP A 128 -17.50 -11.49 29.41
C ASP A 128 -17.72 -13.03 29.32
N PRO A 129 -16.93 -13.85 30.05
CA PRO A 129 -17.00 -15.31 30.07
C PRO A 129 -17.91 -15.82 31.19
N ARG A 130 -18.85 -16.73 30.89
CA ARG A 130 -19.42 -17.74 31.81
C ARG A 130 -20.52 -18.57 31.13
N ASN A 131 -20.53 -19.87 31.43
CA ASN A 131 -21.60 -20.87 31.23
C ASN A 131 -21.73 -21.44 29.82
N GLY A 132 -21.68 -22.74 29.58
CA GLY A 132 -21.56 -23.88 30.47
C GLY A 132 -21.38 -25.13 29.63
N ALA A 133 -20.31 -25.88 29.89
CA ALA A 133 -20.21 -27.27 29.48
C ALA A 133 -21.00 -28.10 30.49
N SER A 134 -21.88 -28.97 29.99
CA SER A 134 -22.38 -30.24 30.59
C SER A 134 -23.70 -30.59 29.89
N TYR A 135 -24.04 -31.81 29.50
CA TYR A 135 -23.39 -33.12 29.53
C TYR A 135 -24.42 -34.04 28.83
N ARG A 136 -23.93 -34.99 28.01
CA ARG A 136 -24.64 -36.16 27.41
C ARG A 136 -25.53 -35.94 26.20
#